data_AF-A0A087CQ58-F1
#
_entry.id   AF-A0A087CQ58-F1
#
_cell.length_a   1.000
_cell.length_b   1.000
_cell.length_c   1.000
_cell.angle_alpha   90.00
_cell.angle_beta   90.00
_cell.angle_gamma   90.00
#
_symmetry.space_group_name_H-M   'P 1'
#
loop_
_entity.id
_entity.type
_entity.pdbx_description
1 polymer ?
#
loop_
_entity_poly.entity_id
_entity_poly.type
_entity_poly.pdbx_seq_one_letter_code
_entity_poly.pdbx_strand_id
1 'polypeptide(L)'
;MRNFSGTTSIVLTVIMLWITFGWRLINPSIDYFSNLIYLFSIYLIGAMIRRQKQHLPDLRIWQTAIITIACCILCIAGTHFLALHDNIAQKLGYPINLLAGGEGSSPILAVIMATAIFICMVRNLPTKTHRTILTDFIVRIAPATFGVYLLHEHNIWKPILWHYVFSMEQPAGIAGKALFAIISILVVYILLLAVCYVIHICITHPVCVFSEKIIMRISSTFHTITRS
;
A
#
# COMPACT_ATOMS: atom_id res chain seq x y z
N MET A 1 -32.47 4.07 -4.85
CA MET A 1 -31.88 3.14 -3.88
C MET A 1 -31.48 1.87 -4.64
N ARG A 2 -30.20 1.67 -4.96
CA ARG A 2 -29.71 0.42 -5.56
C ARG A 2 -29.24 -0.46 -4.41
N ASN A 3 -29.93 -1.58 -4.21
CA ASN A 3 -29.57 -2.61 -3.24
C ASN A 3 -28.08 -2.94 -3.31
N PHE A 4 -27.47 -3.14 -2.15
CA PHE A 4 -26.18 -3.78 -2.00
C PHE A 4 -26.14 -4.99 -2.95
N SER A 5 -25.27 -4.96 -3.97
CA SER A 5 -24.96 -6.17 -4.70
C SER A 5 -24.19 -7.04 -3.71
N GLY A 6 -24.80 -8.09 -3.17
CA GLY A 6 -24.19 -9.00 -2.18
C GLY A 6 -22.79 -9.48 -2.61
N THR A 7 -22.54 -9.52 -3.92
CA THR A 7 -21.25 -9.74 -4.56
C THR A 7 -20.14 -8.81 -4.05
N THR A 8 -20.41 -7.54 -3.77
CA THR A 8 -19.39 -6.59 -3.30
C THR A 8 -18.96 -6.85 -1.86
N SER A 9 -19.93 -7.14 -0.97
CA SER A 9 -19.62 -7.54 0.42
C SER A 9 -18.84 -8.85 0.44
N ILE A 10 -19.23 -9.81 -0.39
CA ILE A 10 -18.53 -11.09 -0.52
C ILE A 10 -17.09 -10.87 -0.97
N VAL A 11 -16.85 -10.07 -2.00
CA VAL A 11 -15.49 -9.76 -2.47
C VAL A 11 -14.63 -9.13 -1.37
N LEU A 12 -15.18 -8.18 -0.61
CA LEU A 12 -14.45 -7.55 0.49
C LEU A 12 -14.14 -8.55 1.62
N THR A 13 -15.10 -9.41 1.96
CA THR A 13 -14.90 -10.48 2.95
C THR A 13 -13.84 -11.48 2.48
N VAL A 14 -13.84 -11.88 1.21
CA VAL A 14 -12.81 -12.76 0.65
C VAL A 14 -11.43 -12.09 0.71
N ILE A 15 -11.33 -10.81 0.35
CA ILE A 15 -10.07 -10.05 0.44
C ILE A 15 -9.61 -9.95 1.90
N MET A 16 -10.51 -9.68 2.85
CA MET A 16 -10.16 -9.59 4.28
C MET A 16 -9.73 -10.93 4.87
N LEU A 17 -10.43 -12.02 4.54
CA LEU A 17 -10.04 -13.39 4.92
C LEU A 17 -8.68 -13.73 4.32
N TRP A 18 -8.46 -13.40 3.05
CA TRP A 18 -7.16 -13.59 2.40
C TRP A 18 -6.04 -12.82 3.11
N ILE A 19 -6.24 -11.53 3.41
CA ILE A 19 -5.24 -10.72 4.12
C ILE A 19 -4.97 -11.29 5.52
N THR A 20 -6.00 -11.78 6.20
CA THR A 20 -5.93 -12.25 7.59
C THR A 20 -5.30 -13.63 7.72
N PHE A 21 -5.47 -14.51 6.73
CA PHE A 21 -5.00 -15.90 6.79
C PHE A 21 -3.89 -16.24 5.79
N GLY A 22 -3.87 -15.57 4.62
CA GLY A 22 -2.91 -15.83 3.55
C GLY A 22 -1.46 -15.47 3.92
N TRP A 23 -1.25 -14.53 4.86
CA TRP A 23 0.10 -14.12 5.27
C TRP A 23 0.85 -15.24 5.96
N ARG A 24 0.15 -16.05 6.76
CA ARG A 24 0.77 -17.16 7.46
C ARG A 24 1.18 -18.30 6.52
N LEU A 25 0.49 -18.46 5.39
CA LEU A 25 0.69 -19.59 4.48
C LEU A 25 1.73 -19.32 3.37
N ILE A 26 1.90 -18.06 2.96
CA ILE A 26 2.68 -17.71 1.76
C ILE A 26 3.90 -16.86 2.08
N ASN A 27 3.80 -15.96 3.06
CA ASN A 27 4.87 -15.04 3.43
C ASN A 27 6.20 -15.76 3.79
N PRO A 28 6.20 -16.89 4.52
CA PRO A 28 7.45 -17.60 4.85
C PRO A 28 8.19 -18.20 3.65
N SER A 29 7.47 -18.45 2.54
CA SER A 29 8.01 -19.19 1.39
C SER A 29 8.40 -18.27 0.23
N ILE A 30 7.66 -17.17 0.01
CA ILE A 30 7.95 -16.21 -1.07
C ILE A 30 7.52 -14.78 -0.71
N ASP A 31 8.35 -14.06 0.07
CA ASP A 31 8.09 -12.70 0.58
C ASP A 31 7.70 -11.71 -0.53
N TYR A 32 8.44 -11.68 -1.66
CA TYR A 32 8.17 -10.77 -2.77
C TYR A 32 6.75 -10.89 -3.35
N PHE A 33 6.30 -12.10 -3.67
CA PHE A 33 4.94 -12.29 -4.21
C PHE A 33 3.89 -12.08 -3.13
N SER A 34 4.20 -12.38 -1.86
CA SER A 34 3.32 -12.07 -0.73
C SER A 34 3.06 -10.56 -0.66
N ASN A 35 4.12 -9.75 -0.71
CA ASN A 35 4.05 -8.28 -0.71
C ASN A 35 3.29 -7.74 -1.93
N LEU A 36 3.56 -8.28 -3.12
CA LEU A 36 2.82 -7.92 -4.35
C LEU A 36 1.31 -8.19 -4.20
N ILE A 37 0.94 -9.35 -3.66
CA ILE A 37 -0.47 -9.72 -3.47
C ILE A 37 -1.14 -8.84 -2.41
N TYR A 38 -0.44 -8.47 -1.33
CA TYR A 38 -0.96 -7.51 -0.35
C TYR A 38 -1.21 -6.15 -0.94
N LEU A 39 -0.29 -5.66 -1.76
CA LEU A 39 -0.46 -4.42 -2.48
C LEU A 39 -1.69 -4.45 -3.40
N PHE A 40 -1.86 -5.53 -4.16
CA PHE A 40 -3.05 -5.74 -4.98
C PHE A 40 -4.33 -5.73 -4.14
N SER A 41 -4.29 -6.37 -2.98
CA SER A 41 -5.43 -6.44 -2.06
C SER A 41 -5.79 -5.06 -1.50
N ILE A 42 -4.80 -4.25 -1.10
CA ILE A 42 -4.99 -2.86 -0.64
C ILE A 42 -5.54 -1.99 -1.78
N TYR A 43 -5.03 -2.16 -3.00
CA TYR A 43 -5.52 -1.45 -4.18
C TYR A 43 -7.00 -1.79 -4.46
N LEU A 44 -7.37 -3.07 -4.37
CA LEU A 44 -8.75 -3.52 -4.51
C LEU A 44 -9.65 -2.93 -3.42
N ILE A 45 -9.20 -2.91 -2.16
CA ILE A 45 -9.90 -2.26 -1.04
C ILE A 45 -10.12 -0.77 -1.36
N GLY A 46 -9.09 -0.04 -1.79
CA GLY A 46 -9.21 1.36 -2.19
C GLY A 46 -10.18 1.59 -3.35
N ALA A 47 -10.15 0.72 -4.36
CA ALA A 47 -11.07 0.76 -5.49
C ALA A 47 -12.53 0.51 -5.06
N MET A 48 -12.75 -0.41 -4.12
CA MET A 48 -14.07 -0.70 -3.53
C MET A 48 -14.58 0.50 -2.72
N ILE A 49 -13.74 1.06 -1.84
CA ILE A 49 -14.05 2.26 -1.04
C ILE A 49 -14.49 3.41 -1.97
N ARG A 50 -13.75 3.66 -3.04
CA ARG A 50 -14.08 4.70 -4.03
C ARG A 50 -15.45 4.47 -4.68
N ARG A 51 -15.76 3.22 -5.06
CA ARG A 51 -17.05 2.87 -5.68
C ARG A 51 -18.22 3.01 -4.70
N GLN A 52 -17.98 2.86 -3.41
CA GLN A 52 -19.00 2.88 -2.37
C GLN A 52 -19.08 4.20 -1.60
N LYS A 53 -18.53 5.30 -2.13
CA LYS A 53 -18.43 6.61 -1.45
C LYS A 53 -19.69 7.01 -0.68
N GLN A 54 -20.88 6.77 -1.22
CA GLN A 54 -22.16 7.14 -0.61
C GLN A 54 -22.47 6.39 0.70
N HIS A 55 -21.97 5.16 0.87
CA HIS A 55 -22.27 4.26 1.99
C HIS A 55 -21.11 4.16 3.00
N LEU A 56 -20.03 4.91 2.80
CA LEU A 56 -18.88 4.89 3.70
C LEU A 56 -19.22 5.53 5.07
N PRO A 57 -18.64 5.05 6.18
CA PRO A 57 -18.77 5.72 7.46
C PRO A 57 -18.19 7.14 7.41
N ASP A 58 -18.73 8.04 8.22
CA ASP A 58 -18.24 9.42 8.35
C ASP A 58 -17.04 9.47 9.30
N LEU A 59 -15.87 9.08 8.79
CA LEU A 59 -14.61 9.16 9.52
C LEU A 59 -14.00 10.55 9.38
N ARG A 60 -13.96 11.28 10.49
CA ARG A 60 -13.24 12.57 10.60
C ARG A 60 -11.74 12.35 10.67
N ILE A 61 -10.96 13.34 10.23
CA ILE A 61 -9.49 13.31 10.24
C ILE A 61 -8.93 12.92 11.62
N TRP A 62 -9.48 13.48 12.69
CA TRP A 62 -9.12 13.12 14.06
C TRP A 62 -9.36 11.63 14.39
N GLN A 63 -10.49 11.06 13.97
CA GLN A 63 -10.77 9.63 14.20
C GLN A 63 -9.79 8.74 13.43
N THR A 64 -9.47 9.11 12.19
CA THR A 64 -8.42 8.45 11.41
C THR A 64 -7.06 8.55 12.11
N ALA A 65 -6.73 9.71 12.69
CA ALA A 65 -5.50 9.89 13.47
C ALA A 65 -5.46 8.98 14.70
N ILE A 66 -6.55 8.89 15.49
CA ILE A 66 -6.65 7.95 16.62
C ILE A 66 -6.39 6.52 16.13
N ILE A 67 -7.10 6.07 15.09
CA ILE A 67 -6.98 4.69 14.59
C ILE A 67 -5.53 4.40 14.17
N THR A 68 -4.91 5.35 13.46
CA THR A 68 -3.53 5.22 12.99
C THR A 68 -2.55 5.17 14.16
N ILE A 69 -2.67 6.09 15.12
CA ILE A 69 -1.82 6.13 16.32
C ILE A 69 -2.00 4.86 17.16
N ALA A 70 -3.23 4.39 17.37
CA ALA A 70 -3.50 3.17 18.11
C ALA A 70 -2.87 1.94 17.43
N CYS A 71 -2.98 1.83 16.10
CA CYS A 71 -2.32 0.77 15.35
C CYS A 71 -0.79 0.86 15.46
N CYS A 72 -0.20 2.06 15.36
CA CYS A 72 1.23 2.27 15.54
C CYS A 72 1.70 1.86 16.94
N ILE A 73 0.96 2.23 17.99
CA ILE A 73 1.27 1.83 19.38
C ILE A 73 1.22 0.31 19.50
N LEU A 74 0.20 -0.34 18.93
CA LEU A 74 0.09 -1.81 18.94
C LEU A 74 1.25 -2.48 18.18
N CYS A 75 1.67 -1.92 17.05
CA CYS A 75 2.85 -2.40 16.32
C CYS A 75 4.10 -2.32 17.20
N ILE A 76 4.39 -1.15 17.78
CA ILE A 76 5.59 -0.91 18.58
C ILE A 76 5.58 -1.77 19.85
N ALA A 77 4.52 -1.65 20.66
CA ALA A 77 4.41 -2.36 21.93
C ALA A 77 4.34 -3.88 21.72
N GLY A 78 3.62 -4.34 20.71
CA GLY A 78 3.52 -5.75 20.39
C GLY A 78 4.84 -6.34 19.88
N THR A 79 5.58 -5.61 19.03
CA THR A 79 6.92 -6.04 18.61
C THR A 79 7.92 -6.04 19.78
N HIS A 80 7.88 -5.04 20.66
CA HIS A 80 8.69 -5.05 21.88
C HIS A 80 8.34 -6.21 22.80
N PHE A 81 7.05 -6.52 22.97
CA PHE A 81 6.60 -7.65 23.78
C PHE A 81 7.08 -8.99 23.22
N LEU A 82 7.00 -9.18 21.90
CA LEU A 82 7.50 -10.37 21.21
C LEU A 82 9.03 -10.48 21.29
N ALA A 83 9.75 -9.36 21.24
CA ALA A 83 11.20 -9.35 21.40
C ALA A 83 11.64 -9.72 22.83
N LEU A 84 10.88 -9.31 23.85
CA LEU A 84 11.13 -9.69 25.25
C LEU A 84 10.80 -11.17 25.53
N HIS A 85 9.89 -11.76 24.77
CA HIS A 85 9.43 -13.14 24.93
C HIS A 85 9.69 -13.97 23.66
N ASP A 86 10.92 -13.92 23.16
CA ASP A 86 11.37 -14.62 21.96
C ASP A 86 11.00 -16.12 21.97
N ASN A 87 11.05 -16.76 23.13
CA ASN A 87 10.68 -18.16 23.35
C ASN A 87 9.22 -18.46 22.97
N ILE A 88 8.30 -17.51 23.19
CA ILE A 88 6.88 -17.66 22.84
C ILE A 88 6.70 -17.50 21.33
N ALA A 89 7.36 -16.49 20.74
CA ALA A 89 7.32 -16.26 19.30
C ALA A 89 7.87 -17.46 18.52
N GLN A 90 9.03 -17.98 18.94
CA GLN A 90 9.67 -19.15 18.34
C GLN A 90 8.82 -20.42 18.48
N LYS A 91 8.21 -20.68 19.65
CA LYS A 91 7.32 -21.83 19.85
C LYS A 91 6.08 -21.81 18.96
N LEU A 92 5.60 -20.62 18.61
CA LEU A 92 4.44 -20.44 17.73
C LEU A 92 4.83 -20.33 16.24
N GLY A 93 6.13 -20.34 15.93
CA GLY A 93 6.65 -20.19 14.58
C GLY A 93 6.48 -18.78 14.01
N TYR A 94 6.40 -17.75 14.86
CA TYR A 94 6.25 -16.36 14.44
C TYR A 94 7.57 -15.58 14.55
N PRO A 95 7.83 -14.66 13.60
CA PRO A 95 9.00 -13.80 13.66
C PRO A 95 8.82 -12.70 14.72
N ILE A 96 9.92 -12.21 15.29
CA ILE A 96 9.90 -11.18 16.36
C ILE A 96 9.28 -9.86 15.86
N ASN A 97 9.51 -9.54 14.59
CA ASN A 97 8.99 -8.37 13.89
C ASN A 97 7.58 -8.58 13.29
N LEU A 98 6.82 -9.57 13.78
CA LEU A 98 5.49 -9.94 13.28
C LEU A 98 4.56 -8.74 13.01
N LEU A 99 4.58 -7.72 13.87
CA LEU A 99 3.67 -6.58 13.82
C LEU A 99 4.30 -5.30 13.24
N ALA A 100 5.62 -5.27 13.07
CA ALA A 100 6.36 -4.07 12.63
C ALA A 100 6.78 -4.13 11.15
N GLY A 101 6.68 -5.29 10.50
CA GLY A 101 7.00 -5.48 9.08
C GLY A 101 8.26 -6.33 8.86
N GLY A 102 8.42 -6.86 7.65
CA GLY A 102 9.51 -7.77 7.25
C GLY A 102 9.04 -9.19 6.92
N GLU A 103 9.98 -10.09 6.65
CA GLU A 103 9.67 -11.48 6.27
C GLU A 103 8.80 -12.16 7.34
N GLY A 104 7.70 -12.78 6.91
CA GLY A 104 6.73 -13.44 7.79
C GLY A 104 5.86 -12.51 8.64
N SER A 105 5.90 -11.19 8.42
CA SER A 105 5.08 -10.23 9.17
C SER A 105 3.61 -10.21 8.75
N SER A 106 2.76 -9.81 9.68
CA SER A 106 1.32 -9.67 9.48
C SER A 106 0.98 -8.27 8.94
N PRO A 107 0.30 -8.16 7.80
CA PRO A 107 -0.09 -6.88 7.20
C PRO A 107 -1.35 -6.28 7.85
N ILE A 108 -1.97 -6.97 8.81
CA ILE A 108 -3.33 -6.65 9.30
C ILE A 108 -3.42 -5.21 9.83
N LEU A 109 -2.50 -4.81 10.71
CA LEU A 109 -2.51 -3.45 11.29
C LEU A 109 -2.26 -2.38 10.22
N ALA A 110 -1.35 -2.64 9.27
CA ALA A 110 -1.10 -1.75 8.14
C ALA A 110 -2.34 -1.58 7.24
N VAL A 111 -3.08 -2.66 7.00
CA VAL A 111 -4.32 -2.65 6.20
C VAL A 111 -5.43 -1.88 6.92
N ILE A 112 -5.55 -2.01 8.25
CA ILE A 112 -6.52 -1.22 9.03
C ILE A 112 -6.20 0.27 8.92
N MET A 113 -4.94 0.65 9.11
CA MET A 113 -4.49 2.05 8.96
C MET A 113 -4.79 2.58 7.55
N ALA A 114 -4.36 1.85 6.51
CA ALA A 114 -4.58 2.24 5.12
C ALA A 114 -6.07 2.38 4.78
N THR A 115 -6.91 1.47 5.27
CA THR A 115 -8.37 1.49 5.07
C THR A 115 -8.99 2.74 5.70
N ALA A 116 -8.65 3.05 6.97
CA ALA A 116 -9.15 4.23 7.65
C ALA A 116 -8.73 5.53 6.94
N ILE A 117 -7.49 5.59 6.45
CA ILE A 117 -6.96 6.72 5.65
C ILE A 117 -7.72 6.84 4.33
N PHE A 118 -7.91 5.74 3.59
CA PHE A 118 -8.63 5.76 2.32
C PHE A 118 -10.08 6.19 2.47
N ILE A 119 -10.79 5.72 3.50
CA ILE A 119 -12.17 6.15 3.75
C ILE A 119 -12.22 7.66 3.99
N CYS A 120 -11.37 8.16 4.89
CA CYS A 120 -11.27 9.58 5.22
C CYS A 120 -10.93 10.42 3.98
N MET A 121 -9.95 10.00 3.17
CA MET A 121 -9.55 10.69 1.96
C MET A 121 -10.64 10.71 0.89
N VAL A 122 -11.29 9.57 0.61
CA VAL A 122 -12.34 9.48 -0.43
C VAL A 122 -13.56 10.33 -0.05
N ARG A 123 -13.92 10.39 1.24
CA ARG A 123 -14.99 11.24 1.74
C ARG A 123 -14.64 12.72 1.60
N ASN A 124 -13.46 13.11 2.07
CA ASN A 124 -13.01 14.50 2.14
C ASN A 124 -12.38 15.04 0.84
N LEU A 125 -12.25 14.22 -0.21
CA LEU A 125 -11.68 14.65 -1.48
C LEU A 125 -12.50 15.82 -2.06
N PRO A 126 -11.87 16.98 -2.36
CA PRO A 126 -12.57 18.13 -2.91
C PRO A 126 -13.25 17.75 -4.23
N THR A 127 -14.48 18.23 -4.42
CA THR A 127 -15.19 18.13 -5.70
C THR A 127 -14.34 18.80 -6.79
N LYS A 128 -14.46 18.35 -8.05
CA LYS A 128 -13.64 18.82 -9.19
C LYS A 128 -13.53 20.35 -9.30
N THR A 129 -14.51 21.08 -8.76
CA THR A 129 -14.63 22.54 -8.76
C THR A 129 -13.61 23.26 -7.87
N HIS A 130 -12.98 22.60 -6.89
CA HIS A 130 -12.04 23.22 -5.93
C HIS A 130 -10.63 22.59 -5.96
N ARG A 131 -10.13 22.26 -7.15
CA ARG A 131 -8.75 21.76 -7.26
C ARG A 131 -7.75 22.91 -7.14
N THR A 132 -6.86 22.80 -6.16
CA THR A 132 -5.69 23.67 -6.04
C THR A 132 -4.54 23.14 -6.89
N ILE A 133 -3.54 23.97 -7.19
CA ILE A 133 -2.30 23.56 -7.87
C ILE A 133 -1.66 22.35 -7.17
N LEU A 134 -1.68 22.34 -5.83
CA LEU A 134 -1.18 21.24 -5.02
C LEU A 134 -1.99 19.95 -5.25
N THR A 135 -3.33 20.05 -5.32
CA THR A 135 -4.20 18.90 -5.59
C THR A 135 -3.91 18.29 -6.97
N ASP A 136 -3.73 19.13 -8.00
CA ASP A 136 -3.40 18.64 -9.34
C ASP A 136 -2.00 18.02 -9.41
N PHE A 137 -1.02 18.59 -8.71
CA PHE A 137 0.29 18.00 -8.57
C PHE A 137 0.23 16.62 -7.92
N ILE A 138 -0.48 16.49 -6.79
CA ILE A 138 -0.67 15.21 -6.08
C ILE A 138 -1.32 14.16 -6.98
N VAL A 139 -2.37 14.53 -7.73
CA VAL A 139 -3.04 13.62 -8.67
C VAL A 139 -2.10 13.15 -9.78
N ARG A 140 -1.19 14.02 -10.24
CA ARG A 140 -0.21 13.70 -11.29
C ARG A 140 0.89 12.75 -10.82
N ILE A 141 1.32 12.85 -9.57
CA ILE A 141 2.35 11.98 -8.99
C ILE A 141 1.79 10.67 -8.43
N ALA A 142 0.49 10.61 -8.11
CA ALA A 142 -0.14 9.44 -7.50
C ALA A 142 0.10 8.10 -8.24
N PRO A 143 0.14 8.04 -9.59
CA PRO A 143 0.47 6.80 -10.29
C PRO A 143 1.90 6.29 -10.00
N ALA A 144 2.84 7.19 -9.72
CA ALA A 144 4.23 6.84 -9.42
C ALA A 144 4.39 6.21 -8.03
N THR A 145 3.48 6.47 -7.09
CA THR A 145 3.50 5.89 -5.74
C THR A 145 3.42 4.36 -5.75
N PHE A 146 2.72 3.77 -6.73
CA PHE A 146 2.72 2.32 -6.92
C PHE A 146 4.09 1.78 -7.31
N GLY A 147 4.81 2.50 -8.18
CA GLY A 147 6.18 2.17 -8.56
C GLY A 147 7.14 2.19 -7.38
N VAL A 148 6.98 3.13 -6.45
CA VAL A 148 7.82 3.23 -5.24
C VAL A 148 7.75 1.95 -4.45
N TYR A 149 6.56 1.41 -4.23
CA TYR A 149 6.38 0.15 -3.53
C TYR A 149 7.02 -1.02 -4.27
N LEU A 150 6.84 -1.11 -5.59
CA LEU A 150 7.45 -2.18 -6.40
C LEU A 150 8.97 -2.16 -6.33
N LEU A 151 9.60 -0.99 -6.43
CA LEU A 151 11.06 -0.87 -6.31
C LEU A 151 11.53 -1.14 -4.88
N HIS A 152 10.81 -0.61 -3.88
CA HIS A 152 11.15 -0.80 -2.47
C HIS A 152 11.10 -2.27 -2.02
N GLU A 153 10.14 -3.04 -2.53
CA GLU A 153 10.01 -4.47 -2.18
C GLU A 153 10.76 -5.41 -3.13
N HIS A 154 11.36 -4.90 -4.21
CA HIS A 154 12.06 -5.74 -5.16
C HIS A 154 13.31 -6.38 -4.54
N ASN A 155 13.47 -7.70 -4.68
CA ASN A 155 14.57 -8.47 -4.10
C ASN A 155 15.98 -7.94 -4.44
N ILE A 156 16.14 -7.30 -5.59
CA ILE A 156 17.44 -6.71 -6.00
C ILE A 156 17.64 -5.31 -5.41
N TRP A 157 16.60 -4.48 -5.38
CA TRP A 157 16.73 -3.07 -5.03
C TRP A 157 16.62 -2.83 -3.52
N LYS A 158 15.77 -3.61 -2.83
CA LYS A 158 15.56 -3.54 -1.39
C LYS A 158 16.87 -3.64 -0.60
N PRO A 159 17.75 -4.66 -0.81
CA PRO A 159 18.99 -4.75 -0.04
C PRO A 159 19.93 -3.59 -0.31
N ILE A 160 20.03 -3.14 -1.56
CA ILE A 160 20.90 -2.02 -1.95
C ILE A 160 20.44 -0.74 -1.27
N LEU A 161 19.15 -0.41 -1.38
CA LEU A 161 18.55 0.79 -0.81
C LEU A 161 18.79 0.88 0.71
N TRP A 162 18.50 -0.21 1.41
CA TRP A 162 18.59 -0.27 2.85
C TRP A 162 20.03 -0.39 3.36
N HIS A 163 20.94 -1.00 2.60
CA HIS A 163 22.35 -1.04 2.94
C HIS A 163 22.94 0.37 3.10
N TYR A 164 22.62 1.31 2.18
CA TYR A 164 23.09 2.69 2.30
C TYR A 164 22.52 3.40 3.53
N VAL A 165 21.23 3.22 3.83
CA VAL A 165 20.60 3.84 5.01
C VAL A 165 21.19 3.29 6.31
N PHE A 166 21.37 1.97 6.41
CA PHE A 166 21.87 1.33 7.62
C PHE A 166 23.39 1.45 7.82
N SER A 167 24.14 1.82 6.77
CA SER A 167 25.59 2.05 6.86
C SER A 167 25.96 3.46 7.34
N MET A 168 24.99 4.37 7.44
CA MET A 168 25.22 5.73 7.98
C MET A 168 25.34 5.70 9.50
N GLU A 169 26.21 6.56 10.04
CA GLU A 169 26.34 6.73 11.48
C GLU A 169 25.02 7.20 12.11
N GLN A 170 24.52 6.43 13.07
CA GLN A 170 23.26 6.73 13.74
C GLN A 170 23.51 7.69 14.92
N PRO A 171 22.69 8.74 15.07
CA PRO A 171 22.82 9.65 16.21
C PRO A 171 22.54 8.92 17.53
N ALA A 172 23.21 9.38 18.60
CA ALA A 172 23.00 8.86 19.94
C ALA A 172 21.60 9.25 20.48
N GLY A 173 21.00 8.35 21.27
CA GLY A 173 19.71 8.56 21.93
C GLY A 173 18.49 8.20 21.08
N ILE A 174 17.39 7.85 21.76
CA ILE A 174 16.15 7.34 21.12
C ILE A 174 15.51 8.40 20.22
N ALA A 175 15.44 9.65 20.67
CA ALA A 175 14.86 10.75 19.90
C ALA A 175 15.66 11.04 18.61
N GLY A 176 17.00 11.01 18.70
CA GLY A 176 17.87 11.16 17.54
C GLY A 176 17.67 10.04 16.53
N LYS A 177 17.61 8.79 16.98
CA LYS A 177 17.33 7.62 16.12
C LYS A 177 15.97 7.70 15.45
N ALA A 178 14.93 8.11 16.18
CA ALA A 178 13.59 8.29 15.62
C ALA A 178 13.57 9.37 14.53
N LEU A 179 14.20 10.52 14.79
CA LEU A 179 14.30 11.60 13.81
C LEU A 179 15.08 11.16 12.56
N PHE A 180 16.21 10.49 12.75
CA PHE A 180 17.01 9.93 11.66
C PHE A 180 16.20 8.95 10.81
N ALA A 181 15.44 8.04 11.44
CA ALA A 181 14.59 7.09 10.73
C ALA A 181 13.49 7.79 9.91
N ILE A 182 12.82 8.79 10.49
CA ILE A 182 11.78 9.57 9.80
C ILE A 182 12.37 10.29 8.59
N ILE A 183 13.50 10.98 8.75
CA ILE A 183 14.16 11.71 7.67
C ILE A 183 14.62 10.73 6.58
N SER A 184 15.23 9.60 6.97
CA SER A 184 15.68 8.58 6.02
C SER A 184 14.53 8.02 5.18
N ILE A 185 13.40 7.67 5.83
CA ILE A 185 12.20 7.20 5.13
C ILE A 185 11.67 8.27 4.16
N LEU A 186 11.61 9.54 4.59
CA LEU A 186 11.14 10.63 3.73
C LEU A 186 12.05 10.83 2.51
N VAL A 187 13.37 10.86 2.72
CA VAL A 187 14.36 11.02 1.64
C VAL A 187 14.28 9.85 0.66
N VAL A 188 14.30 8.61 1.16
CA VAL A 188 14.16 7.41 0.34
C VAL A 188 12.86 7.42 -0.45
N TYR A 189 11.74 7.76 0.19
CA TYR A 189 10.44 7.84 -0.48
C TYR A 189 10.45 8.89 -1.60
N ILE A 190 10.98 10.10 -1.35
CA ILE A 190 11.06 11.17 -2.35
C ILE A 190 11.94 10.76 -3.54
N LEU A 191 13.10 10.14 -3.27
CA LEU A 191 14.02 9.66 -4.31
C LEU A 191 13.37 8.59 -5.18
N LEU A 192 12.77 7.58 -4.56
CA LEU A 192 12.05 6.53 -5.28
C LEU A 192 10.87 7.12 -6.06
N LEU A 193 10.13 8.07 -5.48
CA LEU A 193 9.01 8.72 -6.15
C LEU A 193 9.47 9.48 -7.41
N ALA A 194 10.61 10.17 -7.35
CA ALA A 194 11.20 10.85 -8.50
C ALA A 194 11.59 9.84 -9.59
N VAL A 195 12.28 8.76 -9.23
CA VAL A 195 12.67 7.69 -10.16
C VAL A 195 11.44 7.05 -10.81
N CYS A 196 10.45 6.68 -10.01
CA CYS A 196 9.21 6.08 -10.51
C CYS A 196 8.39 7.03 -11.37
N TYR A 197 8.43 8.33 -11.09
CA TYR A 197 7.76 9.34 -11.91
C TYR A 197 8.42 9.48 -13.28
N VAL A 198 9.75 9.46 -13.34
CA VAL A 198 10.50 9.44 -14.61
C VAL A 198 10.17 8.17 -15.39
N ILE A 199 10.23 7.00 -14.75
CA ILE A 199 9.84 5.72 -15.37
C ILE A 199 8.40 5.77 -15.90
N HIS A 200 7.48 6.35 -15.13
CA HIS A 200 6.08 6.47 -15.52
C HIS A 200 5.92 7.30 -16.80
N ILE A 201 6.58 8.46 -16.89
CA ILE A 201 6.50 9.34 -18.06
C ILE A 201 7.19 8.70 -19.27
N CYS A 202 8.40 8.15 -19.08
CA CYS A 202 9.24 7.70 -20.18
C CYS A 202 8.84 6.31 -20.71
N ILE A 203 8.29 5.44 -19.88
CA ILE A 203 8.05 4.04 -20.22
C ILE A 203 6.58 3.69 -20.06
N THR A 204 6.03 3.81 -18.84
CA THR A 204 4.68 3.28 -18.55
C THR A 204 3.60 3.97 -19.37
N HIS A 205 3.59 5.31 -19.41
CA HIS A 205 2.58 6.07 -20.13
C HIS A 205 2.62 5.81 -21.65
N PRO A 206 3.77 5.88 -22.34
CA PRO A 206 3.87 5.50 -23.76
C PRO A 206 3.38 4.08 -24.04
N VAL A 207 3.76 3.11 -23.20
CA VAL A 207 3.33 1.70 -23.34
C VAL A 207 1.82 1.55 -23.18
N CYS A 208 1.21 2.24 -22.21
CA CYS A 208 -0.25 2.24 -22.03
C CYS A 208 -0.98 2.82 -23.23
N VAL A 209 -0.52 3.96 -23.76
CA VAL A 209 -1.13 4.56 -24.95
C VAL A 209 -0.99 3.63 -26.17
N PHE A 210 0.15 2.96 -26.30
CA PHE A 210 0.37 2.01 -27.38
C PHE A 210 -0.52 0.76 -27.24
N SER A 211 -0.66 0.21 -26.03
CA SER A 211 -1.50 -0.97 -25.80
C SER A 211 -2.98 -0.67 -26.00
N GLU A 212 -3.47 0.49 -25.57
CA GLU A 212 -4.85 0.93 -25.83
C GLU A 212 -5.13 1.04 -27.34
N LYS A 213 -4.19 1.60 -28.11
CA LYS A 213 -4.31 1.66 -29.59
C LYS A 213 -4.39 0.28 -30.21
N ILE A 214 -3.60 -0.69 -29.74
CA ILE A 214 -3.67 -2.08 -30.21
C ILE A 214 -5.02 -2.71 -29.88
N ILE A 215 -5.48 -2.59 -28.63
CA ILE A 215 -6.75 -3.16 -28.17
C ILE A 215 -7.92 -2.58 -28.97
N MET A 216 -7.95 -1.26 -29.19
CA MET A 216 -8.98 -0.62 -30.02
C MET A 216 -8.95 -1.14 -31.46
N ARG A 217 -7.76 -1.33 -32.03
CA ARG A 217 -7.61 -1.86 -33.39
C ARG A 217 -8.10 -3.31 -33.50
N ILE A 218 -7.75 -4.17 -32.54
CA ILE A 218 -8.24 -5.56 -32.49
C ILE A 218 -9.76 -5.59 -32.31
N SER A 219 -10.31 -4.80 -31.38
CA SER A 219 -11.75 -4.74 -31.12
C SER A 219 -12.53 -4.26 -32.34
N SER A 220 -12.05 -3.24 -33.05
CA SER A 220 -12.68 -2.76 -34.29
C SER A 220 -12.70 -3.83 -35.38
N THR A 221 -11.61 -4.58 -35.53
CA THR A 221 -11.48 -5.67 -36.51
C THR A 221 -12.45 -6.82 -36.18
N PHE A 222 -12.58 -7.16 -34.90
CA PHE A 222 -13.53 -8.18 -34.43
C PHE A 222 -14.98 -7.77 -34.67
N HIS A 223 -15.32 -6.49 -34.52
CA HIS A 223 -16.65 -5.96 -34.83
C HIS A 223 -16.97 -5.93 -36.33
N THR A 224 -15.96 -5.79 -37.19
CA THR A 224 -16.15 -5.88 -38.65
C THR A 224 -16.38 -7.33 -39.09
N ILE A 225 -15.63 -8.28 -38.54
CA ILE A 225 -15.76 -9.72 -38.86
C ILE A 225 -17.08 -10.31 -38.38
N THR A 226 -17.61 -9.85 -37.25
CA THR A 226 -18.90 -10.34 -36.70
C THR A 226 -20.14 -9.72 -37.36
N ARG A 227 -19.97 -8.73 -38.25
CA ARG A 227 -21.05 -8.09 -39.02
C ARG A 227 -21.06 -8.45 -40.51
N SER A 228 -20.04 -9.15 -41.01
CA SER A 228 -20.00 -9.73 -42.36
C SER A 228 -20.51 -11.17 -42.33
#